data_AF-C1BD35-F1
#
_entry.id   AF-C1BD35-F1
#
_cell.length_a   1.000
_cell.length_b   1.000
_cell.length_c   1.000
_cell.angle_alpha   90.00
_cell.angle_beta   90.00
_cell.angle_gamma   90.00
#
_symmetry.space_group_name_H-M   'P 1'
#
loop_
_entity.id
_entity.type
_entity.pdbx_description
1 polymer ?
#
loop_
_entity_poly.entity_id
_entity_poly.type
_entity_poly.pdbx_seq_one_letter_code
_entity_poly.pdbx_strand_id
1 'polypeptide(L)'
;MTTHAIPLLTVPATHAATATLADWLIRSLAPTVLDGAGMVEDADDLCALAPITVRHLARPRRLRSHERQLHQITATMEERLQRQPPHPPAAVFADPAVRPIPDEILDIAAHIGGTIADVGSPAAALANRALHLGAVVVDAGLGATAPEHLRTQVTESYRSLLTYLWHTDPDLQIHLTTPR
;
A
#
# COMPACT_ATOMS: atom_id res chain seq x y z
N MET A 1 13.33 3.89 26.44
CA MET A 1 13.50 3.68 24.99
C MET A 1 12.44 2.69 24.54
N THR A 2 11.35 3.19 23.96
CA THR A 2 10.30 2.35 23.37
C THR A 2 10.73 2.01 21.96
N THR A 3 11.26 0.81 21.75
CA THR A 3 11.48 0.27 20.40
C THR A 3 10.11 0.14 19.76
N HIS A 4 9.79 0.99 18.78
CA HIS A 4 8.55 0.87 18.00
C HIS A 4 8.68 -0.36 17.08
N ALA A 5 8.53 -1.55 17.64
CA ALA A 5 8.43 -2.77 16.86
C ALA A 5 7.12 -2.72 16.06
N ILE A 6 7.22 -2.78 14.74
CA ILE A 6 6.05 -2.93 13.88
C ILE A 6 5.83 -4.43 13.69
N PRO A 7 4.62 -4.95 13.99
CA PRO A 7 4.27 -6.32 13.66
C PRO A 7 4.39 -6.54 12.14
N LEU A 8 5.11 -7.56 11.71
CA LEU A 8 5.21 -8.01 10.32
C LEU A 8 4.40 -9.31 10.14
N LEU A 9 3.66 -9.41 9.04
CA LEU A 9 2.93 -10.63 8.68
C LEU A 9 3.79 -11.41 7.68
N THR A 10 4.34 -12.54 8.10
CA THR A 10 5.40 -13.22 7.33
C THR A 10 4.86 -14.09 6.21
N VAL A 11 3.65 -14.65 6.35
CA VAL A 11 2.97 -15.41 5.28
C VAL A 11 1.46 -15.43 5.58
N PRO A 12 0.57 -15.07 4.63
CA PRO A 12 -0.83 -15.46 4.77
C PRO A 12 -0.94 -16.99 4.68
N ALA A 13 -1.14 -17.65 5.81
CA ALA A 13 -1.24 -19.11 5.90
C ALA A 13 -2.44 -19.68 5.12
N THR A 14 -3.47 -18.85 4.89
CA THR A 14 -4.71 -19.24 4.22
C THR A 14 -5.00 -18.36 3.01
N HIS A 15 -5.68 -18.92 2.01
CA HIS A 15 -6.19 -18.12 0.88
C HIS A 15 -7.14 -16.99 1.32
N ALA A 16 -7.81 -17.15 2.47
CA ALA A 16 -8.67 -16.12 3.04
C ALA A 16 -7.84 -14.92 3.52
N ALA A 17 -6.78 -15.16 4.30
CA ALA A 17 -5.84 -14.11 4.69
C ALA A 17 -5.17 -13.46 3.47
N THR A 18 -4.75 -14.25 2.47
CA THR A 18 -4.17 -13.70 1.23
C THR A 18 -5.16 -12.76 0.53
N ALA A 19 -6.44 -13.13 0.46
CA ALA A 19 -7.47 -12.31 -0.18
C ALA A 19 -7.72 -11.02 0.61
N THR A 20 -7.79 -11.11 1.95
CA THR A 20 -7.95 -9.95 2.82
C THR A 20 -6.76 -9.00 2.74
N LEU A 21 -5.53 -9.49 2.70
CA LEU A 21 -4.33 -8.67 2.53
C LEU A 21 -4.30 -7.97 1.17
N ALA A 22 -4.67 -8.69 0.10
CA ALA A 22 -4.76 -8.10 -1.23
C ALA A 22 -5.88 -7.05 -1.32
N ASP A 23 -7.04 -7.32 -0.71
CA ASP A 23 -8.15 -6.37 -0.61
C ASP A 23 -7.72 -5.11 0.13
N TRP A 24 -7.08 -5.26 1.30
CA TRP A 24 -6.54 -4.14 2.06
C TRP A 24 -5.52 -3.33 1.25
N LEU A 25 -4.55 -3.99 0.61
CA LEU A 25 -3.52 -3.30 -0.17
C LEU A 25 -4.14 -2.46 -1.30
N ILE A 26 -5.08 -3.04 -2.05
CA ILE A 26 -5.63 -2.44 -3.27
C ILE A 26 -6.77 -1.45 -2.97
N ARG A 27 -7.60 -1.73 -1.98
CA ARG A 27 -8.85 -1.01 -1.71
C ARG A 27 -8.89 -0.24 -0.39
N SER A 28 -7.82 -0.29 0.40
CA SER A 28 -7.67 0.55 1.58
C SER A 28 -6.36 1.32 1.55
N LEU A 29 -5.22 0.63 1.54
CA LEU A 29 -3.91 1.27 1.64
C LEU A 29 -3.58 2.13 0.41
N ALA A 30 -3.74 1.59 -0.81
CA ALA A 30 -3.51 2.37 -2.03
C ALA A 30 -4.41 3.61 -2.12
N PRO A 31 -5.73 3.53 -1.88
CA PRO A 31 -6.59 4.71 -1.78
C PRO A 31 -6.14 5.74 -0.73
N THR A 32 -5.73 5.31 0.47
CA THR A 32 -5.21 6.24 1.50
C THR A 32 -3.99 7.00 1.00
N VAL A 33 -3.06 6.32 0.31
CA VAL A 33 -1.87 6.97 -0.24
C VAL A 33 -2.19 7.87 -1.43
N LEU A 34 -3.15 7.48 -2.28
CA LEU A 34 -3.61 8.28 -3.41
C LEU A 34 -4.32 9.56 -2.95
N ASP A 35 -5.20 9.46 -1.96
CA ASP A 35 -5.84 10.61 -1.32
C ASP A 35 -4.77 11.55 -0.72
N GLY A 36 -3.79 10.99 0.01
CA GLY A 36 -2.64 11.73 0.49
C GLY A 36 -1.82 12.43 -0.60
N ALA A 37 -1.72 11.82 -1.78
CA ALA A 37 -1.08 12.38 -2.98
C ALA A 37 -1.96 13.37 -3.77
N GLY A 38 -3.19 13.63 -3.31
CA GLY A 38 -4.16 14.53 -3.95
C GLY A 38 -4.90 13.92 -5.14
N MET A 39 -4.98 12.60 -5.23
CA MET A 39 -5.68 11.85 -6.28
C MET A 39 -6.97 11.23 -5.72
N VAL A 40 -7.86 12.08 -5.21
CA VAL A 40 -9.08 11.66 -4.48
C VAL A 40 -10.02 10.85 -5.37
N GLU A 41 -10.24 11.28 -6.63
CA GLU A 41 -11.12 10.56 -7.56
C GLU A 41 -10.61 9.14 -7.84
N ASP A 42 -9.29 8.99 -8.06
CA ASP A 42 -8.66 7.68 -8.27
C ASP A 42 -8.74 6.78 -7.02
N ALA A 43 -8.63 7.38 -5.83
CA ALA A 43 -8.80 6.68 -4.55
C ALA A 43 -10.24 6.16 -4.40
N ASP A 44 -11.23 7.01 -4.68
CA ASP A 44 -12.66 6.66 -4.63
C ASP A 44 -13.01 5.55 -5.63
N ASP A 45 -12.49 5.63 -6.85
CA ASP A 45 -12.69 4.61 -7.88
C ASP A 45 -12.16 3.24 -7.46
N LEU A 46 -10.96 3.18 -6.85
CA LEU A 46 -10.43 1.93 -6.29
C LEU A 46 -11.27 1.42 -5.13
N CYS A 47 -11.70 2.32 -4.24
CA CYS A 47 -12.61 2.01 -3.14
C CYS A 47 -13.96 1.48 -3.65
N ALA A 48 -14.43 1.87 -4.84
CA ALA A 48 -15.70 1.44 -5.41
C ALA A 48 -15.67 0.05 -6.08
N LEU A 49 -14.49 -0.53 -6.30
CA LEU A 49 -14.35 -1.85 -6.94
C LEU A 49 -15.00 -2.98 -6.12
N ALA A 50 -15.12 -4.18 -6.71
CA ALA A 50 -15.60 -5.36 -5.98
C ALA A 50 -14.57 -5.83 -4.93
N PRO A 51 -14.99 -6.35 -3.75
CA PRO A 51 -14.06 -6.84 -2.74
C PRO A 51 -13.27 -8.03 -3.25
N ILE A 52 -11.97 -8.04 -2.95
CA ILE A 52 -11.10 -9.17 -3.28
C ILE A 52 -11.36 -10.27 -2.27
N THR A 53 -11.75 -11.43 -2.79
CA THR A 53 -12.11 -12.61 -2.00
C THR A 53 -11.32 -13.80 -2.50
N VAL A 54 -11.33 -14.92 -1.79
CA VAL A 54 -10.74 -16.20 -2.25
C VAL A 54 -11.17 -16.58 -3.67
N ARG A 55 -12.42 -16.28 -4.07
CA ARG A 55 -12.92 -16.54 -5.43
C ARG A 55 -12.20 -15.74 -6.52
N HIS A 56 -11.66 -14.58 -6.19
CA HIS A 56 -10.88 -13.74 -7.10
C HIS A 56 -9.47 -14.32 -7.25
N LEU A 57 -8.87 -14.80 -6.16
CA LEU A 57 -7.59 -15.50 -6.20
C LEU A 57 -7.66 -16.80 -7.00
N ALA A 58 -8.73 -17.58 -6.84
CA ALA A 58 -8.92 -18.81 -7.62
C ALA A 58 -9.11 -18.56 -9.14
N ARG A 59 -9.41 -17.32 -9.56
CA ARG A 59 -9.69 -16.95 -10.95
C ARG A 59 -9.10 -15.58 -11.26
N PRO A 60 -7.83 -15.49 -11.69
CA PRO A 60 -7.11 -14.23 -11.85
C PRO A 60 -7.81 -13.22 -12.76
N ARG A 61 -8.56 -13.69 -13.76
CA ARG A 61 -9.37 -12.85 -14.65
C ARG A 61 -10.35 -11.94 -13.92
N ARG A 62 -10.74 -12.26 -12.68
CA ARG A 62 -11.63 -11.44 -11.86
C ARG A 62 -10.93 -10.22 -11.24
N LEU A 63 -9.61 -10.16 -11.26
CA LEU A 63 -8.82 -9.00 -10.81
C LEU A 63 -8.53 -8.00 -11.94
N ARG A 64 -8.95 -8.28 -13.17
CA ARG A 64 -8.67 -7.42 -14.34
C ARG A 64 -9.18 -5.99 -14.20
N SER A 65 -10.30 -5.78 -13.51
CA SER A 65 -10.80 -4.43 -13.23
C SER A 65 -9.84 -3.67 -12.33
N HIS A 66 -9.34 -4.31 -11.27
CA HIS A 66 -8.36 -3.75 -10.35
C HIS A 66 -7.04 -3.49 -11.07
N GLU A 67 -6.56 -4.43 -11.87
CA GLU A 67 -5.35 -4.28 -12.69
C GLU A 67 -5.44 -3.08 -13.62
N ARG A 68 -6.56 -2.94 -14.36
CA ARG A 68 -6.76 -1.84 -15.29
C ARG A 68 -6.76 -0.49 -14.58
N GLN A 69 -7.49 -0.39 -13.46
CA GLN A 69 -7.56 0.84 -12.68
C GLN A 69 -6.17 1.22 -12.14
N LEU A 70 -5.46 0.28 -11.52
CA LEU A 70 -4.14 0.53 -10.95
C LEU A 70 -3.10 0.87 -12.02
N HIS A 71 -3.19 0.27 -13.19
CA HIS A 71 -2.31 0.60 -14.31
C HIS A 71 -2.51 2.03 -14.79
N GLN A 72 -3.78 2.46 -14.93
CA GLN A 72 -4.12 3.83 -15.29
C GLN A 72 -3.64 4.83 -14.24
N ILE A 73 -3.88 4.56 -12.96
CA ILE A 73 -3.43 5.39 -11.84
C ILE A 73 -1.90 5.55 -11.85
N THR A 74 -1.18 4.43 -12.00
CA THR A 74 0.28 4.43 -12.06
C THR A 74 0.78 5.30 -13.22
N ALA A 75 0.19 5.15 -14.41
CA ALA A 75 0.57 5.94 -15.57
C ALA A 75 0.31 7.45 -15.35
N THR A 76 -0.83 7.81 -14.76
CA THR A 76 -1.17 9.19 -14.40
C THR A 76 -0.16 9.77 -13.41
N MET A 77 0.21 9.01 -12.37
CA MET A 77 1.23 9.44 -11.39
C MET A 77 2.60 9.64 -12.03
N GLU A 78 3.03 8.71 -12.88
CA GLU A 78 4.31 8.82 -13.59
C GLU A 78 4.34 10.04 -14.50
N GLU A 79 3.26 10.28 -15.24
CA GLU A 79 3.14 11.44 -16.12
C GLU A 79 3.16 12.76 -15.32
N ARG A 80 2.48 12.80 -14.16
CA ARG A 80 2.51 13.94 -13.24
C ARG A 80 3.93 14.22 -12.74
N LEU A 81 4.65 13.19 -12.33
CA LEU A 81 6.03 13.31 -11.84
C LEU A 81 7.01 13.72 -12.95
N GLN A 82 6.82 13.25 -14.19
CA GLN A 82 7.66 13.61 -15.34
C GLN A 82 7.46 15.07 -15.79
N ARG A 83 6.24 15.61 -15.68
CA ARG A 83 5.93 16.99 -16.10
C ARG A 83 6.50 18.05 -15.16
N GLN A 84 6.98 17.66 -13.98
CA GLN A 84 7.48 18.63 -13.01
C GLN A 84 8.91 19.05 -13.32
N PRO A 85 9.23 20.36 -13.20
CA PRO A 85 10.60 20.82 -13.33
C PRO A 85 11.48 20.13 -12.28
N PRO A 86 12.77 19.91 -12.57
CA PRO A 86 13.68 19.31 -11.61
C PRO A 86 13.66 20.14 -10.32
N HIS A 87 13.25 19.51 -9.23
CA HIS A 87 13.35 20.14 -7.92
C HIS A 87 14.82 20.48 -7.65
N PRO A 88 15.12 21.64 -7.05
CA PRO A 88 16.46 21.86 -6.50
C PRO A 88 16.78 20.69 -5.57
N PRO A 89 18.03 20.18 -5.54
CA PRO A 89 18.39 19.09 -4.67
C PRO A 89 17.94 19.46 -3.26
N ALA A 90 17.15 18.57 -2.64
CA ALA A 90 16.63 18.76 -1.29
C ALA A 90 17.75 19.35 -0.43
N ALA A 91 17.49 20.50 0.20
CA ALA A 91 18.45 21.11 1.09
C ALA A 91 18.85 20.05 2.11
N VAL A 92 20.09 19.59 2.02
CA VAL A 92 20.74 18.77 3.03
C VAL A 92 20.56 19.54 4.34
N PHE A 93 20.14 18.86 5.40
CA PHE A 93 19.94 19.35 6.77
C PHE A 93 18.55 19.91 7.15
N ALA A 94 17.64 19.01 7.55
CA ALA A 94 16.72 19.24 8.68
C ALA A 94 16.08 17.90 9.12
N ASP A 95 16.51 17.36 10.28
CA ASP A 95 15.97 16.18 10.99
C ASP A 95 15.81 14.89 10.14
N PRO A 96 15.64 13.68 10.72
CA PRO A 96 15.30 12.53 9.90
C PRO A 96 13.89 12.76 9.33
N ALA A 97 13.81 13.03 8.03
CA ALA A 97 12.55 13.21 7.32
C ALA A 97 11.64 12.00 7.60
N VAL A 98 10.45 12.26 8.13
CA VAL A 98 9.48 11.21 8.44
C VAL A 98 8.95 10.65 7.13
N ARG A 99 9.33 9.40 6.82
CA ARG A 99 8.84 8.73 5.61
C ARG A 99 7.30 8.61 5.65
N PRO A 100 6.59 9.01 4.56
CA PRO A 100 5.13 8.96 4.50
C PRO A 100 4.56 7.55 4.68
N ILE A 101 5.31 6.52 4.31
CA ILE A 101 4.96 5.11 4.49
C ILE A 101 6.10 4.43 5.26
N PRO A 102 5.82 3.69 6.35
CA PRO A 102 6.82 2.85 7.01
C PRO A 102 7.39 1.78 6.07
N ASP A 103 8.70 1.56 6.12
CA ASP A 103 9.40 0.60 5.24
C ASP A 103 8.84 -0.82 5.42
N GLU A 104 8.44 -1.18 6.65
CA GLU A 104 7.83 -2.48 6.95
C GLU A 104 6.51 -2.69 6.20
N ILE A 105 5.73 -1.63 5.98
CA ILE A 105 4.48 -1.69 5.22
C ILE A 105 4.77 -1.84 3.71
N LEU A 106 5.84 -1.24 3.22
CA LEU A 106 6.30 -1.43 1.84
C LEU A 106 6.82 -2.86 1.61
N ASP A 107 7.54 -3.43 2.58
CA ASP A 107 8.00 -4.83 2.51
C ASP A 107 6.82 -5.80 2.46
N ILE A 108 5.77 -5.55 3.26
CA ILE A 108 4.53 -6.33 3.21
C ILE A 108 3.84 -6.18 1.85
N ALA A 109 3.72 -4.95 1.35
CA ALA A 109 3.11 -4.70 0.04
C ALA A 109 3.88 -5.41 -1.08
N ALA A 110 5.21 -5.43 -1.02
CA ALA A 110 6.05 -6.18 -1.95
C ALA A 110 5.84 -7.70 -1.83
N HIS A 111 5.76 -8.22 -0.61
CA HIS A 111 5.49 -9.64 -0.35
C HIS A 111 4.10 -10.08 -0.87
N ILE A 112 3.06 -9.29 -0.61
CA ILE A 112 1.71 -9.49 -1.18
C ILE A 112 1.79 -9.42 -2.71
N GLY A 113 2.54 -8.46 -3.26
CA GLY A 113 2.82 -8.32 -4.68
C GLY A 113 3.32 -9.62 -5.32
N GLY A 114 4.36 -10.24 -4.73
CA GLY A 114 4.88 -11.54 -5.16
C GLY A 114 3.84 -12.66 -5.04
N THR A 115 3.17 -12.76 -3.90
CA THR A 115 2.17 -13.80 -3.63
C THR A 115 1.02 -13.77 -4.64
N ILE A 116 0.52 -12.59 -5.00
CA ILE A 116 -0.58 -12.44 -5.97
C ILE A 116 -0.10 -12.60 -7.41
N ALA A 117 1.16 -12.24 -7.70
CA ALA A 117 1.79 -12.50 -8.99
C ALA A 117 1.91 -14.01 -9.27
N ASP A 118 2.23 -14.82 -8.25
CA ASP A 118 2.28 -16.29 -8.36
C ASP A 118 0.90 -16.90 -8.69
N VAL A 119 -0.17 -16.22 -8.28
CA VAL A 119 -1.56 -16.58 -8.64
C VAL A 119 -1.92 -16.11 -10.06
N GLY A 120 -1.05 -15.33 -10.72
CA GLY A 120 -1.19 -14.90 -12.12
C GLY A 120 -1.86 -13.54 -12.31
N SER A 121 -1.84 -12.67 -11.28
CA SER A 121 -2.36 -11.30 -11.37
C SER A 121 -1.30 -10.27 -10.95
N PRO A 122 -1.05 -9.23 -11.77
CA PRO A 122 -0.15 -8.14 -11.39
C PRO A 122 -0.79 -7.10 -10.46
N ALA A 123 -2.06 -7.26 -10.05
CA ALA A 123 -2.80 -6.21 -9.34
C ALA A 123 -2.09 -5.70 -8.08
N ALA A 124 -1.63 -6.61 -7.21
CA ALA A 124 -0.94 -6.21 -5.98
C ALA A 124 0.43 -5.55 -6.25
N ALA A 125 1.15 -5.98 -7.28
CA ALA A 125 2.42 -5.36 -7.67
C ALA A 125 2.20 -3.94 -8.21
N LEU A 126 1.13 -3.71 -8.98
CA LEU A 126 0.72 -2.37 -9.44
C LEU A 126 0.30 -1.49 -8.25
N ALA A 127 -0.43 -2.03 -7.28
CA ALA A 127 -0.75 -1.31 -6.06
C ALA A 127 0.52 -0.91 -5.29
N ASN A 128 1.46 -1.84 -5.10
CA ASN A 128 2.74 -1.52 -4.46
C ASN A 128 3.50 -0.40 -5.20
N ARG A 129 3.49 -0.42 -6.54
CA ARG A 129 4.08 0.67 -7.35
C ARG A 129 3.36 2.00 -7.11
N ALA A 130 2.03 2.01 -7.06
CA ALA A 130 1.25 3.21 -6.75
C ALA A 130 1.58 3.75 -5.35
N LEU A 131 1.82 2.88 -4.35
CA LEU A 131 2.28 3.30 -3.01
C LEU A 131 3.61 4.05 -3.09
N HIS A 132 4.59 3.51 -3.82
CA HIS A 132 5.89 4.16 -3.97
C HIS A 132 5.78 5.51 -4.67
N LEU A 133 5.00 5.60 -5.76
CA LEU A 133 4.81 6.85 -6.49
C LEU A 133 4.07 7.89 -5.63
N GLY A 134 3.03 7.49 -4.91
CA GLY A 134 2.31 8.37 -3.99
C GLY A 134 3.17 8.85 -2.83
N ALA A 135 3.99 7.97 -2.25
CA ALA A 135 4.96 8.35 -1.23
C ALA A 135 5.95 9.40 -1.76
N VAL A 136 6.46 9.25 -2.99
CA VAL A 136 7.35 10.25 -3.61
C VAL A 136 6.63 11.59 -3.79
N VAL A 137 5.38 11.58 -4.24
CA VAL A 137 4.58 12.82 -4.37
C VAL A 137 4.42 13.53 -3.02
N VAL A 138 4.11 12.80 -1.96
CA VAL A 138 3.92 13.36 -0.62
C VAL A 138 5.24 13.85 -0.01
N ASP A 139 6.31 13.07 -0.13
CA ASP A 139 7.65 13.40 0.37
C ASP A 139 8.24 14.64 -0.34
N ALA A 140 7.94 14.81 -1.63
CA ALA A 140 8.29 16.01 -2.38
C ALA A 140 7.45 17.26 -2.03
N GLY A 141 6.50 17.15 -1.08
CA GLY A 141 5.62 18.24 -0.68
C GLY A 141 4.54 18.59 -1.71
N LEU A 142 4.22 17.66 -2.61
CA LEU A 142 3.26 17.85 -3.71
C LEU A 142 1.90 17.17 -3.44
N GLY A 143 1.81 16.44 -2.34
CA GLY A 143 0.58 15.80 -1.88
C GLY A 143 -0.43 16.78 -1.29
N ALA A 144 -1.62 16.27 -1.01
CA ALA A 144 -2.67 16.99 -0.28
C ALA A 144 -2.48 16.93 1.25
N THR A 145 -1.57 16.07 1.74
CA THR A 145 -1.33 15.85 3.17
C THR A 145 0.17 15.91 3.50
N ALA A 146 0.48 16.17 4.77
CA ALA A 146 1.86 16.10 5.27
C ALA A 146 2.31 14.63 5.43
N PRO A 147 3.60 14.31 5.22
CA PRO A 147 4.16 12.97 5.40
C PRO A 147 3.81 12.30 6.73
N GLU A 148 3.83 13.05 7.84
CA GLU A 148 3.54 12.54 9.18
C GLU A 148 2.06 12.13 9.33
N HIS A 149 1.17 12.89 8.69
CA HIS A 149 -0.25 12.59 8.70
C HIS A 149 -0.53 11.31 7.92
N LEU A 150 0.02 11.20 6.71
CA LEU A 150 -0.12 9.99 5.90
C LEU A 150 0.47 8.77 6.62
N ARG A 151 1.65 8.92 7.24
CA ARG A 151 2.28 7.85 8.03
C ARG A 151 1.36 7.35 9.13
N THR A 152 0.68 8.26 9.82
CA THR A 152 -0.27 7.92 10.90
C THR A 152 -1.46 7.13 10.35
N GLN A 153 -2.07 7.59 9.25
CA GLN A 153 -3.21 6.92 8.62
C GLN A 153 -2.85 5.51 8.12
N VAL A 154 -1.71 5.39 7.44
CA VAL A 154 -1.19 4.12 6.93
C VAL A 154 -0.91 3.14 8.06
N THR A 155 -0.29 3.61 9.14
CA THR A 155 0.00 2.78 10.32
C THR A 155 -1.29 2.30 10.99
N GLU A 156 -2.30 3.16 11.10
CA GLU A 156 -3.58 2.81 11.72
C GLU A 156 -4.39 1.83 10.85
N SER A 157 -4.39 2.04 9.53
CA SER A 157 -4.97 1.10 8.57
C SER A 157 -4.34 -0.30 8.71
N TYR A 158 -3.01 -0.35 8.80
CA TYR A 158 -2.30 -1.61 8.97
C TYR A 158 -2.58 -2.29 10.32
N ARG A 159 -2.63 -1.53 11.42
CA ARG A 159 -3.00 -2.06 12.74
C ARG A 159 -4.43 -2.61 12.77
N SER A 160 -5.36 -1.93 12.10
CA SER A 160 -6.74 -2.38 11.97
C SER A 160 -6.82 -3.71 11.21
N LEU A 161 -6.07 -3.83 10.10
CA LEU A 161 -5.96 -5.07 9.34
C LEU A 161 -5.42 -6.22 10.20
N LEU A 162 -4.33 -6.00 10.93
CA LEU A 162 -3.75 -7.03 11.78
C LEU A 162 -4.69 -7.46 12.90
N THR A 163 -5.37 -6.50 13.51
CA THR A 163 -6.39 -6.78 14.52
C THR A 163 -7.49 -7.63 13.93
N TYR A 164 -8.01 -7.28 12.75
CA TYR A 164 -9.01 -8.09 12.06
C TYR A 164 -8.52 -9.52 11.81
N LEU A 165 -7.35 -9.67 11.18
CA LEU A 165 -6.81 -11.00 10.83
C LEU A 165 -6.56 -11.85 12.08
N TRP A 166 -6.07 -11.26 13.18
CA TRP A 166 -5.88 -11.96 14.46
C TRP A 166 -7.18 -12.56 15.00
N HIS A 167 -8.32 -11.91 14.78
CA HIS A 167 -9.62 -12.40 15.26
C HIS A 167 -10.28 -13.38 14.29
N THR A 168 -9.99 -13.29 12.99
CA THR A 168 -10.71 -14.05 11.95
C THR A 168 -9.94 -15.23 11.38
N ASP A 169 -8.62 -15.26 11.51
CA ASP A 169 -7.77 -16.34 11.00
C ASP A 169 -6.95 -16.95 12.16
N PRO A 170 -7.38 -18.09 12.72
CA PRO A 170 -6.71 -18.73 13.85
C PRO A 170 -5.34 -19.33 13.48
N ASP A 171 -5.07 -19.53 12.19
CA ASP A 171 -3.79 -20.07 11.68
C ASP A 171 -2.78 -18.95 11.36
N LEU A 172 -3.17 -17.68 11.58
CA LEU A 172 -2.32 -16.54 11.29
C LEU A 172 -1.11 -16.46 12.24
N GLN A 173 0.07 -16.31 11.66
CA GLN A 173 1.30 -16.03 12.40
C GLN A 173 1.74 -14.58 12.16
N ILE A 174 1.72 -13.76 13.22
CA ILE A 174 2.27 -12.40 13.22
C ILE A 174 3.63 -12.43 13.91
N HIS A 175 4.67 -11.98 13.22
CA HIS A 175 6.01 -11.87 13.78
C HIS A 175 6.36 -10.41 14.01
N LEU A 176 6.77 -10.07 15.22
CA LEU A 176 7.30 -8.74 15.49
C LEU A 176 8.70 -8.65 14.90
N THR A 177 8.92 -7.63 14.07
CA THR A 177 10.24 -7.25 13.60
C THR A 177 10.67 -5.99 14.29
N THR A 178 11.87 -6.02 14.87
CA THR A 178 12.53 -4.83 15.36
C THR A 178 13.24 -4.13 14.19
N PRO A 179 13.05 -2.81 14.02
CA PRO A 179 13.82 -2.06 13.04
C PRO A 179 15.32 -2.24 13.34
N ARG A 180 16.11 -2.54 12.30
CA ARG A 180 17.56 -2.77 12.39
C ARG A 180 18.32 -1.46 12.56
#